data_AF-A0A7W5CCN0-F1
#
_entry.id   AF-A0A7W5CCN0-F1
#
_cell.length_a   1.000
_cell.length_b   1.000
_cell.length_c   1.000
_cell.angle_alpha   90.00
_cell.angle_beta   90.00
_cell.angle_gamma   90.00
#
_symmetry.space_group_name_H-M   'P 1'
#
loop_
_entity.id
_entity.type
_entity.pdbx_description
1 polymer ?
#
loop_
_entity_poly.entity_id
_entity_poly.type
_entity_poly.pdbx_seq_one_letter_code
_entity_poly.pdbx_strand_id
1 'polypeptide(L)' 'MDKRKVIAAYRRGFISIQECAQIIGVDSGQMTRLVNDPLLMKDGMPLLDKKTVNS' A
#
# COMPACT_ATOMS: atom_id res chain seq x y z
N MET A 1 6.12 3.75 9.33
CA MET A 1 5.51 2.64 8.57
C MET A 1 5.74 2.91 7.09
N ASP A 2 5.98 1.89 6.27
CA ASP A 2 6.17 2.08 4.82
C ASP A 2 4.85 2.45 4.12
N LYS A 3 4.80 3.57 3.37
CA LYS A 3 3.55 4.01 2.73
C LYS A 3 2.95 2.93 1.81
N ARG A 4 3.80 2.13 1.16
CA ARG A 4 3.37 1.04 0.27
C ARG A 4 2.64 -0.06 1.02
N LYS A 5 3.14 -0.43 2.20
CA LYS A 5 2.53 -1.42 3.10
C LYS A 5 1.16 -0.93 3.59
N VAL A 6 1.07 0.36 3.89
CA VAL A 6 -0.17 1.03 4.35
C VAL A 6 -1.22 1.07 3.22
N ILE A 7 -0.84 1.49 2.02
CA ILE A 7 -1.74 1.47 0.83
C ILE A 7 -2.22 0.05 0.54
N ALA A 8 -1.33 -0.95 0.61
CA ALA A 8 -1.70 -2.35 0.41
C ALA A 8 -2.71 -2.84 1.47
N ALA A 9 -2.55 -2.42 2.74
CA ALA A 9 -3.49 -2.76 3.81
C ALA A 9 -4.87 -2.15 3.58
N TYR A 10 -4.95 -0.88 3.16
CA TYR A 10 -6.22 -0.24 2.78
C TYR A 10 -6.91 -0.95 1.63
N ARG A 11 -6.18 -1.29 0.56
CA ARG A 11 -6.75 -2.01 -0.59
C ARG A 11 -7.25 -3.41 -0.27
N ARG A 12 -6.67 -4.05 0.75
CA ARG A 12 -7.13 -5.33 1.27
C ARG A 12 -8.28 -5.20 2.28
N GLY A 13 -8.70 -3.97 2.59
CA GLY A 13 -9.80 -3.69 3.53
C GLY A 13 -9.42 -3.81 5.00
N PHE A 14 -8.14 -3.88 5.35
CA PHE A 14 -7.71 -3.99 6.75
C PHE A 14 -7.85 -2.68 7.53
N ILE A 15 -7.71 -1.54 6.84
CA ILE A 15 -7.78 -0.20 7.43
C ILE A 15 -8.58 0.72 6.51
N SER A 16 -9.13 1.80 7.08
CA SER A 16 -9.86 2.81 6.32
C SER A 16 -8.92 3.83 5.65
N ILE A 17 -9.44 4.67 4.75
CA ILE A 17 -8.67 5.75 4.14
C ILE A 17 -8.19 6.78 5.18
N GLN A 18 -8.95 6.97 6.27
CA GLN A 18 -8.63 7.89 7.36
C GLN A 18 -7.46 7.34 8.20
N GLU A 19 -7.52 6.07 8.57
CA GLU A 19 -6.42 5.37 9.25
C GLU A 19 -5.13 5.43 8.41
N CYS A 20 -5.27 5.19 7.10
CA CYS A 20 -4.19 5.33 6.12
C CYS A 20 -3.54 6.73 6.13
N ALA A 21 -4.38 7.77 6.12
CA ALA A 21 -3.97 9.17 6.17
C ALA A 21 -3.23 9.49 7.47
N GLN A 22 -3.71 9.02 8.61
CA GLN A 22 -3.07 9.20 9.92
C GLN A 22 -1.71 8.48 10.00
N ILE A 23 -1.60 7.25 9.51
CA ILE A 23 -0.34 6.48 9.55
C ILE A 23 0.73 7.13 8.66
N ILE A 24 0.34 7.68 7.51
CA ILE A 24 1.25 8.34 6.57
C ILE A 24 1.52 9.81 6.96
N GLY A 25 0.64 10.43 7.76
CA GLY A 25 0.76 11.82 8.18
C GLY A 25 0.31 12.80 7.10
N VAL A 26 -0.74 12.48 6.36
CA VAL A 26 -1.34 13.34 5.31
C VAL A 26 -2.83 13.50 5.55
N ASP A 27 -3.46 14.47 4.87
CA ASP A 27 -4.92 14.57 4.86
C ASP A 27 -5.59 13.44 4.03
N SER A 28 -6.83 13.13 4.35
CA SER A 28 -7.67 12.13 3.66
C SER A 28 -7.84 12.37 2.16
N GLY A 29 -7.94 13.63 1.70
CA GLY A 29 -8.01 13.99 0.29
C GLY A 29 -6.69 13.74 -0.45
N GLN A 30 -5.58 14.08 0.20
CA GLN A 30 -4.23 13.76 -0.28
C GLN A 30 -4.01 12.24 -0.34
N MET A 31 -4.50 11.52 0.68
CA MET A 31 -4.43 10.06 0.72
C MET A 31 -5.25 9.42 -0.40
N THR A 32 -6.43 9.95 -0.69
CA THR A 32 -7.27 9.49 -1.81
C THR A 32 -6.54 9.63 -3.14
N ARG A 33 -5.77 10.70 -3.35
CA ARG A 33 -4.92 10.83 -4.54
C ARG A 33 -3.79 9.80 -4.54
N LEU A 34 -3.12 9.59 -3.41
CA LEU A 34 -2.01 8.64 -3.29
C LEU A 34 -2.43 7.19 -3.55
N VAL A 35 -3.61 6.76 -3.09
CA VAL A 35 -4.09 5.39 -3.34
C VAL A 35 -4.52 5.15 -4.79
N ASN A 36 -4.91 6.22 -5.49
CA ASN A 36 -5.26 6.18 -6.91
C ASN A 36 -4.06 6.43 -7.83
N ASP A 37 -2.90 6.80 -7.28
CA ASP A 37 -1.68 7.05 -8.04
C ASP A 37 -1.09 5.72 -8.57
N PRO A 38 -1.05 5.52 -9.91
CA PRO A 38 -0.57 4.28 -10.50
C PRO A 38 0.96 4.10 -10.37
N LEU A 39 1.74 5.16 -10.11
CA LEU A 39 3.18 5.05 -9.89
C LEU A 39 3.49 4.49 -8.51
N LEU A 40 2.64 4.77 -7.51
CA LEU A 40 2.73 4.13 -6.19
C LEU A 40 2.31 2.65 -6.21
N MET A 41 1.61 2.22 -7.26
CA MET A 41 1.34 0.80 -7.50
C MET A 41 2.54 0.06 -8.10
N LYS A 42 3.42 0.77 -8.83
CA LYS A 42 4.47 0.16 -9.65
C LYS A 42 5.68 -0.33 -8.86
N ASP A 43 5.84 0.14 -7.63
CA ASP A 43 6.98 -0.18 -6.75
C ASP A 43 6.61 -1.21 -5.64
N GLY A 44 5.46 -1.89 -5.77
CA GLY A 44 4.82 -2.61 -4.65
C GLY A 44 4.69 -4.13 -4.78
N MET A 45 5.23 -4.77 -5.81
CA MET A 45 5.08 -6.22 -6.00
C MET A 45 6.42 -6.82 -6.50
N PRO A 46 7.12 -7.53 -5.60
CA PRO A 46 7.11 -8.98 -5.73
C PRO A 46 6.61 -9.59 -4.42
N LEU A 47 5.29 -9.64 -4.25
CA LEU A 47 4.71 -10.72 -3.48
C LEU A 47 4.82 -11.98 -4.34
N LEU A 48 5.78 -12.83 -3.93
CA LEU A 48 5.99 -14.21 -4.35
C LEU A 48 7.05 -14.44 -5.44
N ASP A 49 8.32 -14.13 -5.14
CA ASP A 49 9.34 -15.14 -5.43
C ASP A 49 9.17 -16.23 -4.36
N LYS A 50 8.26 -17.17 -4.63
CA LYS A 50 8.43 -18.51 -4.11
C LYS A 50 9.79 -18.94 -4.65
N LYS A 51 10.83 -18.84 -3.81
CA LYS A 51 12.01 -19.68 -3.93
C LYS A 51 11.51 -21.11 -3.86
N THR A 52 11.08 -21.61 -5.00
CA THR A 52 10.80 -23.01 -5.23
C THR A 52 12.16 -23.66 -5.09
N VAL A 53 12.36 -24.29 -3.94
CA VAL A 53 13.36 -25.33 -3.78
C VAL A 53 13.15 -26.28 -4.96
N ASN A 54 14.08 -26.30 -5.90
CA ASN A 54 14.12 -27.37 -6.88
C ASN A 54 15.50 -28.01 -6.78
N SER A 55 15.44 -29.32 -6.58
CA SER A 55 16.44 -30.32 -6.21
C SER A 55 17.83 -30.20 -6.84
#